data_AF-A0A942V2A7-F1
#
_entry.id   AF-A0A942V2A7-F1
#
_cell.length_a   1.000
_cell.length_b   1.000
_cell.length_c   1.000
_cell.angle_alpha   90.00
_cell.angle_beta   90.00
_cell.angle_gamma   90.00
#
_symmetry.space_group_name_H-M   'P 1'
#
loop_
_entity.id
_entity.type
_entity.pdbx_description
1 polymer ?
#
loop_
_entity_poly.entity_id
_entity_poly.type
_entity_poly.pdbx_seq_one_letter_code
_entity_poly.pdbx_strand_id
1 'polypeptide(L)'
;MPSMDEDIAKYPVFMVNKNGALKRIDLKSTDDYNHWEFELHHFIPKSLRKTDLKRYDELEHLQKLILLPKNIHHTLHMCSENFNYNGLKWWQLLFSRKQWRNGVYESRTGNELVSEVSFKDTRCF
;
A
#
# COMPACT_ATOMS: atom_id res chain seq x y z
N MET A 1 17.21 14.41 3.63
CA MET A 1 16.06 13.49 3.90
C MET A 1 15.66 12.89 2.57
N PRO A 2 15.39 11.59 2.46
CA PRO A 2 15.15 10.97 1.16
C PRO A 2 13.91 11.56 0.49
N SER A 3 14.02 11.88 -0.80
CA SER A 3 12.90 12.28 -1.65
C SER A 3 11.99 11.08 -1.96
N MET A 4 10.85 11.31 -2.62
CA MET A 4 10.03 10.20 -3.12
C MET A 4 10.78 9.38 -4.18
N ASP A 5 11.62 10.01 -5.00
CA ASP A 5 12.46 9.32 -5.99
C ASP A 5 13.48 8.37 -5.34
N GLU A 6 14.09 8.77 -4.23
CA GLU A 6 14.98 7.89 -3.46
C GLU A 6 14.21 6.69 -2.89
N ASP A 7 12.97 6.90 -2.44
CA ASP A 7 12.10 5.84 -1.96
C ASP A 7 11.68 4.90 -3.12
N ILE A 8 11.43 5.42 -4.34
CA ILE A 8 11.13 4.66 -5.56
C ILE A 8 12.30 3.74 -5.94
N ALA A 9 13.53 4.25 -5.86
CA ALA A 9 14.73 3.47 -6.15
C ALA A 9 14.97 2.34 -5.14
N LYS A 10 14.53 2.52 -3.88
CA LYS A 10 14.79 1.60 -2.78
C LYS A 10 13.71 0.53 -2.60
N TYR A 11 12.44 0.89 -2.80
CA TYR A 11 11.31 0.03 -2.44
C TYR A 11 10.52 -0.43 -3.67
N PRO A 12 9.99 -1.66 -3.66
CA PRO A 12 9.15 -2.13 -4.76
C PRO A 12 7.87 -1.30 -4.85
N VAL A 13 7.54 -0.89 -6.08
CA VAL A 13 6.33 -0.13 -6.38
C VAL A 13 5.24 -1.03 -6.94
N PHE A 14 4.02 -0.86 -6.44
CA PHE A 14 2.83 -1.58 -6.85
C PHE A 14 1.75 -0.62 -7.28
N MET A 15 0.94 -1.00 -8.26
CA MET A 15 -0.25 -0.27 -8.67
C MET A 15 -1.48 -1.11 -8.37
N VAL A 16 -2.52 -0.49 -7.84
CA VAL A 16 -3.84 -1.11 -7.73
C VAL A 16 -4.51 -1.07 -9.10
N ASN A 17 -4.79 -2.24 -9.66
CA ASN A 17 -5.56 -2.32 -10.90
C ASN A 17 -7.08 -2.18 -10.63
N LYS A 18 -7.86 -2.01 -11.69
CA LYS A 18 -9.33 -1.91 -11.62
C LYS A 18 -10.02 -3.12 -10.96
N ASN A 19 -9.35 -4.26 -10.85
CA ASN A 19 -9.89 -5.48 -10.23
C ASN A 19 -9.46 -5.63 -8.77
N GLY A 20 -8.78 -4.64 -8.17
CA GLY A 20 -8.26 -4.77 -6.81
C GLY A 20 -7.09 -5.74 -6.70
N ALA A 21 -6.25 -5.88 -7.72
CA ALA A 21 -4.98 -6.59 -7.59
C ALA A 21 -3.81 -5.61 -7.56
N LEU A 22 -2.84 -5.86 -6.68
CA LEU A 22 -1.58 -5.15 -6.62
C LEU A 22 -0.62 -5.74 -7.66
N LYS A 23 -0.41 -5.01 -8.74
CA LYS A 23 0.56 -5.38 -9.76
C LYS A 23 1.85 -4.61 -9.52
N ARG A 24 2.99 -5.31 -9.42
CA ARG A 24 4.29 -4.66 -9.39
C ARG A 24 4.49 -3.89 -10.70
N ILE A 25 4.91 -2.64 -10.59
CA ILE A 25 5.27 -1.79 -11.72
C ILE A 25 6.69 -1.30 -11.56
N ASP A 26 7.32 -0.97 -12.67
CA ASP A 26 8.64 -0.35 -12.69
C ASP A 26 8.45 1.16 -12.89
N LEU A 27 8.72 1.94 -11.84
CA LEU A 27 8.80 3.39 -11.89
C LEU A 27 10.24 3.77 -11.54
N LYS A 28 10.81 4.71 -12.29
CA LYS A 28 12.17 5.21 -12.07
C LYS A 28 12.17 6.53 -11.30
N SER A 29 11.10 7.30 -11.42
CA SER A 29 10.94 8.60 -10.77
C SER A 29 9.47 8.96 -10.57
N THR A 30 9.21 10.05 -9.85
CA THR A 30 7.87 10.60 -9.74
C THR A 30 7.29 11.06 -11.07
N ASP A 31 8.13 11.43 -12.04
CA ASP A 31 7.70 11.91 -13.36
C ASP A 31 7.07 10.81 -14.24
N ASP A 32 7.23 9.54 -13.85
CA ASP A 32 6.74 8.39 -14.61
C ASP A 32 5.23 8.10 -14.42
N TYR A 33 4.50 8.92 -13.64
CA TYR A 33 3.06 8.76 -13.46
C TYR A 33 2.27 10.07 -13.49
N ASN A 34 0.99 9.99 -13.86
CA ASN A 34 0.12 11.15 -13.92
C ASN A 34 -0.30 11.61 -12.52
N HIS A 35 0.33 12.68 -12.03
CA HIS A 35 0.03 13.30 -10.73
C HIS A 35 -1.38 13.87 -10.57
N TRP A 36 -2.13 14.06 -11.66
CA TRP A 36 -3.53 14.49 -11.60
C TRP A 36 -4.45 13.35 -11.22
N GLU A 37 -4.13 12.13 -11.63
CA GLU A 37 -4.97 10.94 -11.47
C GLU A 37 -4.50 10.03 -10.34
N PHE A 38 -3.21 10.00 -10.07
CA PHE A 38 -2.58 9.06 -9.13
C PHE A 38 -1.77 9.75 -8.06
N GLU A 39 -1.65 9.07 -6.93
CA GLU A 39 -0.78 9.42 -5.82
C GLU A 39 -0.02 8.19 -5.35
N LEU A 40 1.25 8.40 -5.01
CA LEU A 40 2.12 7.35 -4.52
C LEU A 40 2.15 7.36 -2.99
N HIS A 41 1.84 6.22 -2.40
CA HIS A 41 1.69 6.06 -0.96
C HIS A 41 2.69 5.07 -0.38
N HIS A 42 3.25 5.41 0.78
CA HIS A 42 4.03 4.46 1.55
C HIS A 42 3.09 3.49 2.25
N PHE A 43 3.37 2.19 2.11
CA PHE A 43 2.69 1.20 2.93
C PHE A 43 2.93 1.48 4.41
N ILE A 44 4.20 1.53 4.85
CA ILE A 44 4.57 2.00 6.18
C ILE A 44 4.79 3.52 6.13
N PRO A 45 4.04 4.33 6.90
CA PRO A 45 4.13 5.78 6.83
C PRO A 45 5.53 6.30 7.10
N LYS A 46 5.99 7.25 6.28
CA LYS A 46 7.27 7.94 6.45
C LYS A 46 7.40 8.66 7.80
N SER A 47 6.28 9.08 8.40
CA SER A 47 6.25 9.65 9.74
C SER A 47 6.71 8.66 10.82
N LEU A 48 6.47 7.35 10.64
CA LEU A 48 6.96 6.31 11.55
C LEU A 48 8.48 6.31 11.61
N ARG A 49 9.16 6.36 10.46
CA ARG A 49 10.62 6.47 10.37
C ARG A 49 11.17 7.66 11.14
N LYS A 50 10.46 8.78 11.16
CA LYS A 50 10.92 10.00 11.86
C LYS A 50 10.69 9.95 13.37
N THR A 51 9.75 9.15 13.84
CA THR A 51 9.25 9.21 15.23
C THR A 51 9.66 8.02 16.07
N ASP A 52 9.91 6.86 15.46
CA ASP A 52 10.26 5.62 16.16
C ASP A 52 11.19 4.79 15.25
N LEU A 53 12.47 5.16 15.28
CA LEU A 53 13.50 4.56 14.40
C LEU A 53 13.64 3.05 14.64
N LYS A 54 13.71 2.63 15.90
CA LYS A 54 13.84 1.22 16.26
C LYS A 54 12.70 0.39 15.66
N ARG A 55 11.47 0.86 15.81
CA ARG A 55 10.30 0.20 15.23
C ARG A 55 10.29 0.23 13.71
N TYR A 56 10.78 1.31 13.10
CA TYR A 56 10.89 1.37 11.65
C TYR A 56 11.89 0.33 11.14
N ASP A 57 13.05 0.19 11.78
CA ASP A 57 14.07 -0.79 11.40
C ASP A 57 13.55 -2.23 11.49
N GLU A 58 12.73 -2.53 12.51
CA GLU A 58 12.04 -3.82 12.65
C GLU A 58 11.06 -4.11 11.49
N LEU A 59 10.51 -3.06 10.86
CA LEU A 59 9.43 -3.17 9.88
C LEU A 59 9.85 -2.83 8.44
N GLU A 60 11.04 -2.27 8.24
CA GLU A 60 11.51 -1.74 6.96
C GLU A 60 11.45 -2.81 5.85
N HIS A 61 11.66 -4.07 6.20
CA HIS A 61 11.56 -5.21 5.28
C HIS A 61 10.16 -5.40 4.65
N LEU A 62 9.09 -4.85 5.26
CA LEU A 62 7.73 -4.86 4.72
C LEU A 62 7.42 -3.61 3.86
N GLN A 63 8.36 -2.66 3.76
CA GLN A 63 8.15 -1.40 3.05
C GLN A 63 7.91 -1.64 1.56
N LYS A 64 6.85 -1.02 1.06
CA LYS A 64 6.50 -0.93 -0.36
C LYS A 64 5.87 0.41 -0.66
N LEU A 65 5.87 0.78 -1.94
CA LEU A 65 5.19 1.95 -2.46
C LEU A 65 3.97 1.50 -3.27
N ILE A 66 2.86 2.20 -3.10
CA ILE A 66 1.58 1.83 -3.70
C ILE A 66 1.04 3.04 -4.44
N LEU A 67 1.02 2.94 -5.76
CA LEU A 67 0.42 3.92 -6.66
C LEU A 67 -1.09 3.70 -6.68
N LEU A 68 -1.82 4.70 -6.19
CA LEU A 68 -3.26 4.68 -6.02
C LEU A 68 -3.91 5.77 -6.86
N PRO A 69 -5.01 5.47 -7.56
CA PRO A 69 -5.93 6.49 -8.05
C PRO A 69 -6.39 7.44 -6.93
N LYS A 70 -6.45 8.75 -7.19
CA LYS A 70 -6.83 9.76 -6.19
C LYS A 70 -8.22 9.57 -5.60
N ASN A 71 -9.18 9.11 -6.40
CA ASN A 71 -10.52 8.79 -5.92
C ASN A 71 -10.48 7.70 -4.84
N ILE A 72 -9.69 6.64 -5.05
CA ILE A 72 -9.51 5.56 -4.08
C ILE A 72 -8.77 6.06 -2.84
N HIS A 73 -7.73 6.86 -3.04
CA HIS A 73 -6.99 7.47 -1.93
C HIS A 73 -7.90 8.31 -1.03
N HIS A 74 -8.78 9.13 -1.61
CA HIS A 74 -9.74 9.92 -0.84
C HIS A 74 -10.71 9.03 -0.05
N THR A 75 -11.24 7.97 -0.67
CA THR A 75 -12.12 7.01 0.00
C THR A 75 -11.42 6.26 1.14
N LEU A 76 -10.14 5.92 0.98
CA LEU A 76 -9.34 5.27 2.03
C LEU A 76 -9.22 6.11 3.30
N HIS A 77 -9.04 7.43 3.16
CA HIS A 77 -8.95 8.32 4.33
C HIS A 77 -10.31 8.59 4.98
N MET A 78 -11.40 8.50 4.21
CA MET A 78 -12.75 8.75 4.72
C MET A 78 -13.41 7.50 5.33
N CYS A 79 -13.05 6.30 4.87
CA CYS A 79 -13.67 5.04 5.31
C CYS A 79 -12.62 4.13 5.99
N SER A 80 -12.54 4.17 7.32
CA SER A 80 -11.41 3.58 8.05
C SER A 80 -11.52 2.08 8.38
N GLU A 81 -12.71 1.47 8.34
CA GLU A 81 -12.86 0.07 8.83
C GLU A 81 -13.55 -0.88 7.86
N ASN A 82 -14.48 -0.39 7.02
CA ASN A 82 -15.22 -1.22 6.06
C ASN A 82 -14.77 -1.03 4.61
N PHE A 83 -13.66 -0.34 4.38
CA PHE A 83 -13.13 -0.15 3.04
C PHE A 83 -12.72 -1.49 2.42
N ASN A 84 -13.44 -1.86 1.37
CA ASN A 84 -13.16 -2.99 0.51
C ASN A 84 -13.22 -2.52 -0.94
N TYR A 85 -12.04 -2.38 -1.58
CA TYR A 85 -11.96 -2.02 -2.99
C TYR A 85 -11.68 -3.26 -3.82
N ASN A 86 -12.73 -3.80 -4.44
CA ASN A 86 -12.65 -4.97 -5.32
C ASN A 86 -11.88 -6.15 -4.69
N GLY A 87 -12.12 -6.42 -3.40
CA GLY A 87 -11.46 -7.49 -2.65
C GLY A 87 -10.23 -7.05 -1.85
N LEU A 88 -9.70 -5.84 -2.11
CA LEU A 88 -8.61 -5.28 -1.31
C LEU A 88 -9.14 -4.69 -0.02
N LYS A 89 -8.63 -5.23 1.08
CA LYS A 89 -8.83 -4.65 2.40
C LYS A 89 -7.90 -3.46 2.58
N TRP A 90 -8.35 -2.46 3.32
CA TRP A 90 -7.58 -1.24 3.62
C TRP A 90 -6.14 -1.53 4.08
N TRP A 91 -5.93 -2.57 4.89
CA TRP A 91 -4.62 -2.91 5.46
C TRP A 91 -3.64 -3.50 4.44
N GLN A 92 -4.09 -3.91 3.25
CA GLN A 92 -3.23 -4.32 2.15
C GLN A 92 -2.63 -3.10 1.44
N LEU A 93 -3.33 -1.96 1.52
CA LEU A 93 -2.93 -0.68 0.93
C LEU A 93 -2.19 0.21 1.93
N LEU A 94 -2.54 0.11 3.21
CA LEU A 94 -1.96 0.93 4.27
C LEU A 94 -1.49 0.07 5.44
N PHE A 95 -0.38 0.45 6.06
CA PHE A 95 0.12 -0.23 7.25
C PHE A 95 -0.78 0.00 8.47
N SER A 96 -1.24 -1.10 9.06
CA SER A 96 -1.98 -1.11 10.31
C SER A 96 -1.13 -1.63 11.45
N ARG A 97 -0.82 -0.76 12.42
CA ARG A 97 -0.11 -1.15 13.64
C ARG A 97 -0.82 -2.30 14.40
N LYS A 98 -2.15 -2.34 14.38
CA LYS A 98 -2.95 -3.38 15.04
C LYS A 98 -2.83 -4.73 14.32
N GLN A 99 -2.94 -4.74 13.00
CA GLN A 99 -2.82 -5.99 12.21
C GLN A 99 -1.40 -6.57 12.30
N TRP A 100 -0.37 -5.72 12.33
CA TRP A 100 0.99 -6.17 12.54
C TRP A 100 1.18 -6.88 13.88
N ARG A 101 0.70 -6.30 14.99
CA ARG A 101 0.77 -6.93 16.32
C ARG A 101 0.09 -8.30 16.37
N ASN A 102 -0.86 -8.55 15.46
CA ASN A 102 -1.56 -9.81 15.32
C ASN A 102 -0.85 -10.79 14.35
N GLY A 103 0.37 -10.49 13.89
CA GLY A 103 1.15 -11.36 12.99
C GLY A 103 0.64 -11.45 11.55
N VAL A 104 -0.27 -10.55 11.14
CA VAL A 104 -0.97 -10.65 9.84
C VAL A 104 -0.05 -10.45 8.63
N TYR A 105 1.02 -9.67 8.79
CA TYR A 105 1.95 -9.36 7.70
C TYR A 105 3.10 -10.37 7.58
N GLU A 106 3.47 -11.04 8.67
CA GLU A 106 4.59 -11.99 8.72
C GLU A 106 4.22 -13.35 8.13
N SER A 107 2.94 -13.71 8.22
CA SER A 107 2.39 -15.00 7.74
C SER A 107 2.03 -15.02 6.26
N ARG A 108 2.07 -13.88 5.56
CA ARG A 108 1.66 -13.77 4.15
C ARG A 108 2.84 -13.29 3.33
N THR A 109 3.50 -14.22 2.65
CA THR A 109 4.55 -13.83 1.70
C THR A 109 3.93 -12.97 0.60
N GLY A 110 4.64 -11.94 0.13
CA GLY A 110 4.12 -10.98 -0.86
C GLY A 110 3.55 -11.60 -2.14
N ASN A 111 3.86 -12.87 -2.42
CA ASN A 111 3.30 -13.66 -3.52
C ASN A 111 1.87 -14.17 -3.25
N GLU A 112 1.50 -14.49 -2.01
CA GLU A 112 0.15 -15.00 -1.66
C GLU A 112 -0.93 -13.91 -1.76
N LEU A 113 -0.53 -12.64 -1.66
CA LEU A 113 -1.43 -11.50 -1.87
C LEU A 113 -1.81 -11.29 -3.35
N VAL A 114 -1.14 -11.99 -4.28
CA VAL A 114 -1.37 -11.88 -5.73
C VAL A 114 -2.24 -13.03 -6.25
N SER A 115 -2.28 -14.18 -5.55
CA SER A 115 -2.81 -15.44 -6.13
C SER A 115 -4.16 -15.91 -5.62
N GLU A 116 -4.72 -15.37 -4.53
CA GLU A 116 -6.01 -15.88 -4.01
C GLU A 116 -6.99 -14.76 -3.61
N VAL A 117 -7.78 -14.30 -4.58
CA VAL A 117 -9.12 -13.77 -4.27
C VAL A 117 -10.11 -14.27 -5.31
N SER A 118 -10.69 -15.45 -5.04
CA SER A 118 -11.94 -15.88 -5.66
C SER A 118 -13.09 -15.12 -5.01
N PHE A 119 -13.95 -14.55 -5.85
CA PHE A 119 -15.03 -13.63 -5.52
C PHE A 119 -16.05 -14.18 -4.53
N LYS A 120 -16.41 -13.36 -3.53
CA LYS A 120 -17.82 -13.20 -3.11
C LYS A 120 -18.13 -11.71 -2.93
N ASP A 121 -19.10 -11.30 -3.75
CA ASP A 121 -19.76 -10.01 -3.84
C ASP A 121 -20.02 -9.35 -2.48
N THR A 122 -19.61 -8.10 -2.29
CA THR A 122 -20.36 -7.15 -1.46
C THR A 122 -20.00 -5.73 -1.87
N ARG A 123 -20.99 -5.04 -2.43
CA ARG A 123 -20.91 -3.68 -2.96
C ARG A 123 -20.74 -2.67 -1.82
N CYS A 124 -19.85 -1.70 -1.99
CA CYS A 124 -19.96 -0.39 -1.36
C CYS A 124 -20.16 0.64 -2.48
N PHE A 125 -21.21 1.45 -2.31
CA PHE A 125 -21.65 2.52 -3.22
C PHE A 125 -20.68 3.70 -3.22
#